data_AF-J7H7Y1-F1
#
_entry.id   AF-J7H7Y1-F1
#
_cell.length_a   1.000
_cell.length_b   1.000
_cell.length_c   1.000
_cell.angle_alpha   90.00
_cell.angle_beta   90.00
_cell.angle_gamma   90.00
#
_symmetry.space_group_name_H-M   'P 1'
#
loop_
_entity.id
_entity.type
_entity.pdbx_description
1 polymer ?
#
loop_
_entity_poly.entity_id
_entity_poly.type
_entity_poly.pdbx_seq_one_letter_code
_entity_poly.pdbx_strand_id
1 'polypeptide(L)'
;TDMIKGKQGRFRENLLGKRVDYSARSVIVVGPELRLHQCGLPKKVALELFQPFIIRRLKELGLADTIKSAKRMLERRDEEVWDILEEVTRDHPVMLNRAPTLHRMGIQAFEPVLIEGNAIRLHPLVCGGFNADFDGDQMAVHLPLSYEAQIEASTLMLASNNIFSPAHGGPIISPSQDMVLGLFYLTKNPERGLKEDPRCFSSLGELFLAYGHGGTQTHRAVQVRMEQGTLVKQAPGPVPIAVTEDGKIASEDSAAYLLTTIGRAIFNDILPPGMPFYNYELTKGGINSLISDCHRLLGRDATLRLLDDLKDLGFKSSTRAGLSFAKDDIRIPDSKPIIVDATQLEIDKVEKSFQKGVITDGERYLKIVDMWTHAREKLGEDLMEVLKHDIRDDGYVNPIYCMVRSGARGSVDQVRQLGGMRGLM
;
A
#
# COMPACT_ATOMS: atom_id res chain seq x y z
N THR A 1 -16.86 -40.54 -25.77
CA THR A 1 -15.77 -40.36 -24.78
C THR A 1 -15.39 -38.89 -24.61
N ASP A 2 -15.48 -38.09 -25.67
CA ASP A 2 -15.13 -36.66 -25.64
C ASP A 2 -16.12 -35.76 -24.91
N MET A 3 -17.40 -36.15 -24.78
CA MET A 3 -18.36 -35.41 -23.94
C MET A 3 -18.02 -35.41 -22.45
N ILE A 4 -17.20 -36.37 -22.00
CA ILE A 4 -16.85 -36.56 -20.59
C ILE A 4 -15.45 -35.99 -20.31
N LYS A 5 -14.53 -36.09 -21.28
CA LYS A 5 -13.12 -35.69 -21.15
C LYS A 5 -12.88 -34.31 -21.77
N GLY A 6 -11.76 -33.68 -21.42
CA GLY A 6 -11.37 -32.37 -21.96
C GLY A 6 -11.91 -31.18 -21.16
N LYS A 7 -11.54 -29.95 -21.58
CA LYS A 7 -11.89 -28.69 -20.89
C LYS A 7 -13.39 -28.38 -20.95
N GLN A 8 -14.02 -28.71 -22.08
CA GLN A 8 -15.47 -28.61 -22.30
C GLN A 8 -16.22 -29.91 -21.94
N GLY A 9 -15.51 -30.88 -21.35
CA GLY A 9 -16.14 -32.12 -20.90
C GLY A 9 -17.01 -31.86 -19.66
N ARG A 10 -18.08 -32.64 -19.50
CA ARG A 10 -19.05 -32.49 -18.40
C ARG A 10 -18.44 -32.38 -17.01
N PHE A 11 -17.32 -33.05 -16.75
CA PHE A 11 -16.65 -32.99 -15.44
C PHE A 11 -16.11 -31.60 -15.13
N ARG A 12 -15.38 -30.97 -16.06
CA ARG A 12 -14.74 -29.67 -15.80
C ARG A 12 -15.70 -28.52 -15.96
N GLU A 13 -16.57 -28.56 -16.97
CA GLU A 13 -17.43 -27.43 -17.31
C GLU A 13 -18.72 -27.37 -16.48
N ASN A 14 -19.33 -28.51 -16.14
CA ASN A 14 -20.68 -28.55 -15.54
C ASN A 14 -20.71 -29.08 -14.10
N LEU A 15 -19.84 -30.03 -13.76
CA LEU A 15 -19.80 -30.58 -12.40
C LEU A 15 -18.98 -29.69 -11.47
N LEU A 16 -17.80 -29.27 -11.91
CA LEU A 16 -16.92 -28.35 -11.16
C LEU A 16 -17.22 -26.88 -11.47
N GLY A 17 -17.47 -26.55 -12.72
CA GLY A 17 -17.99 -25.24 -13.12
C GLY A 17 -19.52 -25.23 -13.01
N LYS A 18 -20.08 -24.32 -12.22
CA LYS A 18 -21.53 -24.10 -12.19
C LYS A 18 -21.81 -22.61 -12.22
N ARG A 19 -22.75 -22.22 -13.08
CA ARG A 19 -23.37 -20.91 -12.97
C ARG A 19 -24.29 -20.94 -11.75
N VAL A 20 -24.24 -19.88 -10.97
CA VAL A 20 -24.97 -19.76 -9.71
C VAL A 20 -25.87 -18.53 -9.74
N ASP A 21 -27.08 -18.68 -9.20
CA ASP A 21 -27.98 -17.56 -8.96
C ASP A 21 -27.47 -16.71 -7.79
N TYR A 22 -28.14 -15.58 -7.51
CA TYR A 22 -27.73 -14.63 -6.45
C TYR A 22 -26.28 -14.15 -6.61
N SER A 23 -25.89 -13.91 -7.85
CA SER A 23 -24.60 -13.37 -8.22
C SER A 23 -24.75 -12.17 -9.15
N ALA A 24 -23.80 -11.24 -9.04
CA ALA A 24 -23.73 -10.05 -9.88
C ALA A 24 -22.28 -9.78 -10.27
N ARG A 25 -22.06 -9.01 -11.33
CA ARG A 25 -20.72 -8.55 -11.72
C ARG A 25 -20.77 -7.07 -12.04
N SER A 26 -19.79 -6.33 -11.54
CA SER A 26 -19.60 -4.93 -11.92
C SER A 26 -18.12 -4.54 -11.91
N VAL A 27 -17.84 -3.39 -12.52
CA VAL A 27 -16.53 -2.74 -12.48
C VAL A 27 -16.24 -2.30 -11.05
N ILE A 28 -14.98 -2.42 -10.64
CA ILE A 28 -14.53 -1.94 -9.33
C ILE A 28 -13.97 -0.52 -9.43
N VAL A 29 -14.23 0.26 -8.39
CA VAL A 29 -13.68 1.60 -8.19
C VAL A 29 -13.12 1.71 -6.78
N VAL A 30 -12.22 2.67 -6.58
CA VAL A 30 -11.61 2.88 -5.27
C VAL A 30 -12.62 3.46 -4.28
N GLY A 31 -12.68 2.91 -3.07
CA GLY A 31 -13.47 3.44 -1.95
C GLY A 31 -12.57 3.72 -0.75
N PRO A 32 -11.77 4.80 -0.75
CA PRO A 32 -10.81 5.09 0.32
C PRO A 32 -11.47 5.33 1.68
N GLU A 33 -12.71 5.83 1.69
CA GLU A 33 -13.50 6.10 2.91
C GLU A 33 -14.03 4.85 3.62
N LEU A 34 -14.02 3.69 2.95
CA LEU A 34 -14.50 2.44 3.51
C LEU A 34 -13.55 1.95 4.60
N ARG A 35 -14.08 1.16 5.55
CA ARG A 35 -13.26 0.37 6.48
C ARG A 35 -12.81 -0.94 5.84
N LEU A 36 -11.79 -1.58 6.39
CA LEU A 36 -11.22 -2.80 5.80
C LEU A 36 -12.22 -3.95 5.56
N HIS A 37 -13.23 -4.10 6.43
CA HIS A 37 -14.24 -5.17 6.35
C HIS A 37 -15.44 -4.79 5.47
N GLN A 38 -15.49 -3.57 4.94
CA GLN A 38 -16.64 -3.06 4.19
C GLN A 38 -16.36 -3.03 2.68
N CYS A 39 -17.42 -3.18 1.89
CA CYS A 39 -17.40 -2.90 0.45
C CYS A 39 -18.60 -2.05 0.06
N GLY A 40 -18.45 -1.16 -0.92
CA GLY A 40 -19.58 -0.39 -1.43
C GLY A 40 -20.34 -1.19 -2.48
N LEU A 41 -21.60 -1.53 -2.21
CA LEU A 41 -22.47 -2.26 -3.11
C LEU A 41 -23.51 -1.31 -3.75
N PRO A 42 -23.58 -1.21 -5.09
CA PRO A 42 -24.59 -0.40 -5.76
C PRO A 42 -26.01 -0.79 -5.36
N LYS A 43 -26.83 0.20 -5.00
CA LYS A 43 -28.24 0.00 -4.62
C LYS A 43 -29.04 -0.85 -5.61
N LYS A 44 -28.83 -0.66 -6.93
CA LYS A 44 -29.49 -1.46 -7.98
C LYS A 44 -29.09 -2.93 -7.94
N VAL A 45 -27.81 -3.20 -7.70
CA VAL A 45 -27.29 -4.58 -7.62
C VAL A 45 -27.79 -5.24 -6.34
N ALA A 46 -27.76 -4.52 -5.22
CA ALA A 46 -28.29 -4.99 -3.95
C ALA A 46 -29.78 -5.34 -4.04
N LEU A 47 -30.60 -4.48 -4.67
CA LEU A 47 -32.04 -4.71 -4.82
C LEU A 47 -32.36 -6.00 -5.59
N GLU A 48 -31.60 -6.33 -6.63
CA GLU A 48 -31.75 -7.60 -7.37
C GLU A 48 -31.25 -8.80 -6.57
N LEU A 49 -30.08 -8.70 -5.91
CA LEU A 49 -29.52 -9.80 -5.12
C LEU A 49 -30.38 -10.15 -3.90
N PHE A 50 -30.95 -9.16 -3.23
CA PHE A 50 -31.71 -9.32 -2.00
C PHE A 50 -33.23 -9.41 -2.23
N GLN A 51 -33.68 -9.46 -3.49
CA GLN A 51 -35.10 -9.41 -3.86
C GLN A 51 -36.03 -10.32 -3.01
N PRO A 52 -35.72 -11.61 -2.76
CA PRO A 52 -36.61 -12.47 -1.97
C PRO A 52 -36.69 -12.08 -0.50
N PHE A 53 -35.59 -11.57 0.06
CA PHE A 53 -35.51 -11.14 1.45
C PHE A 53 -36.34 -9.86 1.66
N ILE A 54 -36.27 -8.92 0.72
CA ILE A 54 -37.08 -7.70 0.72
C ILE A 54 -38.57 -8.05 0.64
N ILE A 55 -38.97 -8.94 -0.28
CA ILE A 55 -40.37 -9.37 -0.43
C ILE A 55 -40.89 -10.02 0.85
N ARG A 56 -40.08 -10.86 1.50
CA ARG A 56 -40.44 -11.47 2.79
C ARG A 56 -40.64 -10.41 3.87
N ARG A 57 -39.71 -9.45 3.97
CA ARG A 57 -39.76 -8.40 5.00
C ARG A 57 -40.94 -7.45 4.81
N LEU A 58 -41.25 -7.04 3.58
CA LEU A 58 -42.44 -6.24 3.23
C LEU A 58 -43.74 -6.91 3.70
N LYS A 59 -43.83 -8.24 3.58
CA LYS A 59 -44.99 -9.01 4.03
C LYS A 59 -45.05 -9.11 5.56
N GLU A 60 -43.91 -9.32 6.21
CA GLU A 60 -43.83 -9.39 7.69
C GLU A 60 -44.20 -8.06 8.35
N LEU A 61 -43.86 -6.93 7.72
CA LEU A 61 -44.21 -5.59 8.19
C LEU A 61 -45.65 -5.16 7.83
N GLY A 62 -46.37 -5.95 7.05
CA GLY A 62 -47.74 -5.63 6.62
C GLY A 62 -47.85 -4.52 5.58
N LEU A 63 -46.72 -4.11 4.96
CA LEU A 63 -46.71 -3.11 3.88
C LEU A 63 -47.23 -3.68 2.56
N ALA A 64 -47.16 -5.02 2.40
CA ALA A 64 -47.70 -5.71 1.25
C ALA A 64 -48.50 -6.96 1.65
N ASP A 65 -49.78 -7.01 1.27
CA ASP A 65 -50.66 -8.15 1.55
C ASP A 65 -50.29 -9.42 0.78
N THR A 66 -49.74 -9.26 -0.44
CA THR A 66 -49.42 -10.37 -1.34
C THR A 66 -48.01 -10.24 -1.93
N ILE A 67 -47.40 -11.37 -2.28
CA ILE A 67 -46.09 -11.42 -2.96
C ILE A 67 -46.12 -10.61 -4.27
N LYS A 68 -47.25 -10.63 -4.99
CA LYS A 68 -47.42 -9.87 -6.23
C LYS A 68 -47.46 -8.36 -5.99
N SER A 69 -48.06 -7.91 -4.89
CA SER A 69 -48.03 -6.50 -4.48
C SER A 69 -46.60 -6.08 -4.11
N ALA A 70 -45.93 -6.87 -3.28
CA ALA A 70 -44.54 -6.61 -2.89
C ALA A 70 -43.60 -6.55 -4.11
N LYS A 71 -43.77 -7.44 -5.08
CA LYS A 71 -43.00 -7.42 -6.34
C LYS A 71 -43.27 -6.14 -7.15
N ARG A 72 -44.52 -5.67 -7.22
CA ARG A 72 -44.85 -4.39 -7.88
C ARG A 72 -44.24 -3.18 -7.17
N MET A 73 -44.23 -3.16 -5.83
CA MET A 73 -43.59 -2.08 -5.06
C MET A 73 -42.08 -2.04 -5.32
N LEU A 74 -41.44 -3.22 -5.37
CA LEU A 74 -40.03 -3.35 -5.69
C LEU A 74 -39.70 -2.91 -7.12
N GLU A 75 -40.55 -3.25 -8.11
CA GLU A 75 -40.40 -2.79 -9.51
C GLU A 75 -40.56 -1.27 -9.64
N ARG A 76 -41.44 -0.65 -8.83
CA ARG A 76 -41.64 0.80 -8.77
C ARG A 76 -40.55 1.54 -7.98
N ARG A 77 -39.78 0.83 -7.16
CA ARG A 77 -38.73 1.36 -6.29
C ARG A 77 -39.27 2.40 -5.30
N ASP A 78 -40.38 2.04 -4.65
CA ASP A 78 -41.02 2.86 -3.63
C ASP A 78 -40.05 3.14 -2.45
N GLU A 79 -40.22 4.26 -1.74
CA GLU A 79 -39.28 4.72 -0.71
C GLU A 79 -39.08 3.67 0.41
N GLU A 80 -40.16 3.01 0.83
CA GLU A 80 -40.16 1.96 1.85
C GLU A 80 -39.23 0.77 1.51
N VAL A 81 -39.00 0.51 0.22
CA VAL A 81 -38.13 -0.58 -0.24
C VAL A 81 -36.67 -0.29 0.10
N TRP A 82 -36.26 0.97 0.10
CA TRP A 82 -34.88 1.36 0.42
C TRP A 82 -34.56 1.18 1.90
N ASP A 83 -35.50 1.55 2.78
CA ASP A 83 -35.34 1.36 4.23
C ASP A 83 -35.23 -0.12 4.59
N ILE A 84 -36.07 -0.96 3.97
CA ILE A 84 -36.02 -2.41 4.13
C ILE A 84 -34.73 -2.99 3.54
N LEU A 85 -34.26 -2.49 2.41
CA LEU A 85 -33.00 -2.94 1.82
C LEU A 85 -31.83 -2.66 2.78
N GLU A 86 -31.79 -1.51 3.44
CA GLU A 86 -30.77 -1.19 4.43
C GLU A 86 -30.86 -2.07 5.68
N GLU A 87 -32.07 -2.38 6.14
CA GLU A 87 -32.29 -3.33 7.24
C GLU A 87 -31.80 -4.74 6.89
N VAL A 88 -32.17 -5.24 5.71
CA VAL A 88 -31.86 -6.61 5.25
C VAL A 88 -30.38 -6.79 4.94
N THR A 89 -29.69 -5.73 4.50
CA THR A 89 -28.26 -5.80 4.15
C THR A 89 -27.35 -5.70 5.37
N ARG A 90 -27.86 -5.22 6.51
CA ARG A 90 -27.12 -5.17 7.77
C ARG A 90 -26.83 -6.59 8.27
N ASP A 91 -25.59 -6.82 8.70
CA ASP A 91 -25.09 -8.12 9.18
C ASP A 91 -25.18 -9.28 8.17
N HIS A 92 -25.43 -8.97 6.88
CA HIS A 92 -25.47 -9.96 5.80
C HIS A 92 -24.23 -9.80 4.90
N PRO A 93 -23.15 -10.57 5.14
CA PRO A 93 -21.91 -10.42 4.37
C PRO A 93 -22.08 -10.86 2.92
N VAL A 94 -21.36 -10.21 2.01
CA VAL A 94 -21.27 -10.56 0.59
C VAL A 94 -19.87 -11.04 0.25
N MET A 95 -19.76 -12.01 -0.66
CA MET A 95 -18.46 -12.50 -1.13
C MET A 95 -18.05 -11.82 -2.43
N LEU A 96 -16.89 -11.18 -2.43
CA LEU A 96 -16.27 -10.64 -3.64
C LEU A 96 -15.23 -11.62 -4.18
N ASN A 97 -15.23 -11.80 -5.50
CA ASN A 97 -14.27 -12.64 -6.21
C ASN A 97 -13.75 -11.92 -7.47
N ARG A 98 -12.44 -11.98 -7.69
CA ARG A 98 -11.80 -11.57 -8.95
C ARG A 98 -11.28 -12.78 -9.71
N ALA A 99 -11.62 -12.86 -11.00
CA ALA A 99 -11.07 -13.85 -11.90
C ALA A 99 -9.80 -13.29 -12.57
N PRO A 100 -8.73 -14.09 -12.73
CA PRO A 100 -8.54 -15.47 -12.28
C PRO A 100 -8.20 -15.57 -10.77
N THR A 101 -8.82 -16.52 -10.07
CA THR A 101 -8.55 -16.79 -8.66
C THR A 101 -7.32 -17.70 -8.50
N LEU A 102 -6.17 -17.13 -8.11
CA LEU A 102 -4.91 -17.88 -7.98
C LEU A 102 -4.71 -18.52 -6.60
N HIS A 103 -5.27 -17.92 -5.56
CA HIS A 103 -5.14 -18.33 -4.16
C HIS A 103 -6.41 -17.96 -3.39
N ARG A 104 -6.56 -18.50 -2.16
CA ARG A 104 -7.74 -18.26 -1.33
C ARG A 104 -8.09 -16.79 -1.10
N MET A 105 -7.08 -15.89 -1.10
CA MET A 105 -7.27 -14.45 -0.92
C MET A 105 -8.01 -13.76 -2.09
N GLY A 106 -8.18 -14.45 -3.21
CA GLY A 106 -8.96 -13.96 -4.34
C GLY A 106 -10.48 -14.06 -4.12
N ILE A 107 -10.93 -14.63 -3.00
CA ILE A 107 -12.32 -14.61 -2.54
C ILE A 107 -12.34 -14.18 -1.08
N GLN A 108 -13.02 -13.08 -0.77
CA GLN A 108 -13.18 -12.59 0.60
C GLN A 108 -14.61 -12.10 0.83
N ALA A 109 -15.03 -12.15 2.09
CA ALA A 109 -16.31 -11.59 2.52
C ALA A 109 -16.15 -10.15 3.00
N PHE A 110 -17.19 -9.35 2.76
CA PHE A 110 -17.29 -7.96 3.17
C PHE A 110 -18.71 -7.64 3.62
N GLU A 111 -18.86 -6.67 4.50
CA GLU A 111 -20.15 -6.07 4.82
C GLU A 111 -20.52 -5.05 3.73
N PRO A 112 -21.70 -5.18 3.10
CA PRO A 112 -22.11 -4.26 2.04
C PRO A 112 -22.57 -2.93 2.63
N VAL A 113 -21.97 -1.84 2.15
CA VAL A 113 -22.45 -0.47 2.36
C VAL A 113 -23.16 -0.04 1.09
N LEU A 114 -24.44 0.33 1.19
CA LEU A 114 -25.23 0.75 0.05
C LEU A 114 -24.70 2.07 -0.51
N ILE A 115 -24.34 2.08 -1.79
CA ILE A 115 -23.84 3.26 -2.50
C ILE A 115 -24.67 3.57 -3.73
N GLU A 116 -24.65 4.84 -4.11
CA GLU A 116 -25.16 5.29 -5.41
C GLU A 116 -24.20 4.93 -6.55
N GLY A 117 -24.77 4.80 -7.76
CA GLY A 117 -24.04 4.44 -8.97
C GLY A 117 -24.19 2.97 -9.36
N ASN A 118 -23.27 2.48 -10.19
CA ASN A 118 -23.31 1.11 -10.72
C ASN A 118 -22.02 0.31 -10.43
N ALA A 119 -20.96 0.95 -9.94
CA ALA A 119 -19.64 0.33 -9.72
C ALA A 119 -19.46 -0.07 -8.25
N ILE A 120 -18.77 -1.18 -8.00
CA ILE A 120 -18.49 -1.68 -6.65
C ILE A 120 -17.30 -0.90 -6.10
N ARG A 121 -17.43 -0.33 -4.89
CA ARG A 121 -16.29 0.30 -4.21
C ARG A 121 -15.53 -0.73 -3.39
N LEU A 122 -14.22 -0.81 -3.63
CA LEU A 122 -13.33 -1.72 -2.91
C LEU A 122 -12.33 -0.94 -2.06
N HIS A 123 -12.04 -1.49 -0.88
CA HIS A 123 -11.03 -0.94 0.01
C HIS A 123 -9.61 -1.02 -0.62
N PRO A 124 -8.81 0.07 -0.64
CA PRO A 124 -7.50 0.08 -1.31
C PRO A 124 -6.50 -0.98 -0.79
N LEU A 125 -6.53 -1.28 0.52
CA LEU A 125 -5.58 -2.23 1.11
C LEU A 125 -5.83 -3.70 0.70
N VAL A 126 -7.05 -4.05 0.28
CA VAL A 126 -7.35 -5.44 -0.14
C VAL A 126 -6.99 -5.71 -1.60
N CYS A 127 -6.72 -4.66 -2.39
CA CYS A 127 -6.33 -4.78 -3.81
C CYS A 127 -5.11 -5.70 -4.00
N GLY A 128 -4.13 -5.66 -3.09
CA GLY A 128 -2.97 -6.57 -3.12
C GLY A 128 -3.37 -8.04 -2.98
N GLY A 129 -4.38 -8.34 -2.16
CA GLY A 129 -4.92 -9.70 -1.98
C GLY A 129 -5.73 -10.20 -3.17
N PHE A 130 -6.42 -9.33 -3.89
CA PHE A 130 -7.11 -9.67 -5.14
C PHE A 130 -6.22 -9.58 -6.39
N ASN A 131 -5.00 -9.04 -6.24
CA ASN A 131 -4.14 -8.60 -7.33
C ASN A 131 -4.85 -7.63 -8.31
N ALA A 132 -5.77 -6.82 -7.79
CA ALA A 132 -6.68 -5.98 -8.56
C ALA A 132 -6.18 -4.54 -8.69
N ASP A 133 -6.50 -3.91 -9.82
CA ASP A 133 -6.32 -2.49 -10.09
C ASP A 133 -7.65 -1.84 -10.51
N PHE A 134 -7.61 -0.53 -10.77
CA PHE A 134 -8.82 0.28 -11.03
C PHE A 134 -8.85 0.84 -12.46
N ASP A 135 -8.36 0.09 -13.43
CA ASP A 135 -8.28 0.49 -14.85
C ASP A 135 -9.40 -0.12 -15.73
N GLY A 136 -10.35 -0.84 -15.12
CA GLY A 136 -11.46 -1.51 -15.81
C GLY A 136 -11.77 -2.91 -15.29
N ASP A 137 -11.00 -3.39 -14.31
CA ASP A 137 -11.22 -4.65 -13.60
C ASP A 137 -12.66 -4.81 -13.09
N GLN A 138 -13.12 -6.06 -13.11
CA GLN A 138 -14.47 -6.43 -12.69
C GLN A 138 -14.42 -7.49 -11.60
N MET A 139 -15.30 -7.36 -10.62
CA MET A 139 -15.48 -8.35 -9.56
C MET A 139 -16.88 -8.94 -9.61
N ALA A 140 -16.97 -10.23 -9.28
CA ALA A 140 -18.22 -10.91 -9.06
C ALA A 140 -18.59 -10.87 -7.58
N VAL A 141 -19.84 -10.54 -7.29
CA VAL A 141 -20.45 -10.57 -5.96
C VAL A 141 -21.31 -11.82 -5.86
N HIS A 142 -21.23 -12.53 -4.74
CA HIS A 142 -22.09 -13.67 -4.45
C HIS A 142 -22.70 -13.50 -3.06
N LEU A 143 -23.99 -13.83 -2.93
CA LEU A 143 -24.71 -13.72 -1.67
C LEU A 143 -24.79 -15.09 -0.96
N PRO A 144 -24.21 -15.26 0.25
CA PRO A 144 -24.43 -16.43 1.08
C PRO A 144 -25.89 -16.49 1.56
N LEU A 145 -26.61 -17.58 1.28
CA LEU A 145 -28.05 -17.67 1.57
C LEU A 145 -28.36 -18.35 2.91
N SER A 146 -27.71 -19.47 3.22
CA SER A 146 -27.98 -20.19 4.47
C SER A 146 -27.30 -19.52 5.65
N TYR A 147 -27.84 -19.70 6.86
CA TYR A 147 -27.27 -19.12 8.07
C TYR A 147 -25.85 -19.65 8.33
N GLU A 148 -25.61 -20.92 8.05
CA GLU A 148 -24.28 -21.53 8.19
C GLU A 148 -23.26 -20.85 7.27
N ALA A 149 -23.65 -20.60 6.00
CA ALA A 149 -22.79 -19.94 5.03
C ALA A 149 -22.53 -18.47 5.39
N GLN A 150 -23.52 -17.76 5.96
CA GLN A 150 -23.35 -16.39 6.43
C GLN A 150 -22.40 -16.32 7.63
N ILE A 151 -22.54 -17.25 8.60
CA ILE A 151 -21.66 -17.36 9.77
C ILE A 151 -20.24 -17.74 9.34
N GLU A 152 -20.09 -18.67 8.40
CA GLU A 152 -18.79 -19.05 7.83
C GLU A 152 -18.12 -17.84 7.14
N ALA A 153 -18.89 -17.10 6.35
CA ALA A 153 -18.38 -15.90 5.66
C ALA A 153 -17.92 -14.83 6.66
N SER A 154 -18.70 -14.54 7.70
CA SER A 154 -18.34 -13.53 8.72
C SER A 154 -17.17 -13.99 9.60
N THR A 155 -17.12 -15.26 9.98
CA THR A 155 -16.13 -15.78 10.93
C THR A 155 -14.79 -16.10 10.27
N LEU A 156 -14.79 -16.62 9.04
CA LEU A 156 -13.57 -17.12 8.39
C LEU A 156 -13.15 -16.28 7.17
N MET A 157 -14.11 -15.85 6.35
CA MET A 157 -13.80 -15.23 5.05
C MET A 157 -13.72 -13.71 5.09
N LEU A 158 -14.17 -13.06 6.17
CA LEU A 158 -14.13 -11.61 6.31
C LEU A 158 -12.72 -11.08 6.08
N ALA A 159 -12.59 -9.97 5.34
CA ALA A 159 -11.28 -9.41 4.98
C ALA A 159 -10.39 -9.10 6.19
N SER A 160 -10.99 -8.73 7.32
CA SER A 160 -10.31 -8.47 8.59
C SER A 160 -9.61 -9.69 9.20
N ASN A 161 -10.01 -10.92 8.83
CA ASN A 161 -9.36 -12.15 9.28
C ASN A 161 -8.13 -12.51 8.43
N ASN A 162 -8.02 -11.91 7.25
CA ASN A 162 -7.09 -12.33 6.21
C ASN A 162 -5.95 -11.29 6.01
N ILE A 163 -5.31 -10.87 7.09
CA ILE A 163 -4.25 -9.85 7.07
C ILE A 163 -2.93 -10.42 6.51
N PHE A 164 -2.60 -11.67 6.88
CA PHE A 164 -1.32 -12.30 6.56
C PHE A 164 -1.42 -13.32 5.44
N SER A 165 -0.31 -13.48 4.71
CA SER A 165 -0.15 -14.47 3.67
C SER A 165 -0.11 -15.88 4.25
N PRO A 166 -0.94 -16.81 3.75
CA PRO A 166 -0.87 -18.22 4.12
C PRO A 166 0.47 -18.87 3.75
N ALA A 167 1.18 -18.34 2.74
CA ALA A 167 2.39 -18.98 2.19
C ALA A 167 3.66 -18.64 2.99
N HIS A 168 3.80 -17.40 3.47
CA HIS A 168 5.04 -16.91 4.08
C HIS A 168 4.83 -16.11 5.37
N GLY A 169 3.58 -15.95 5.84
CA GLY A 169 3.27 -15.27 7.11
C GLY A 169 3.50 -13.74 7.12
N GLY A 170 3.90 -13.15 6.00
CA GLY A 170 4.03 -11.69 5.86
C GLY A 170 2.68 -11.01 5.61
N PRO A 171 2.53 -9.71 5.94
CA PRO A 171 1.27 -8.99 5.72
C PRO A 171 0.98 -8.84 4.22
N ILE A 172 -0.20 -9.30 3.78
CA ILE A 172 -0.71 -9.06 2.41
C ILE A 172 -1.43 -7.72 2.37
N ILE A 173 -2.27 -7.47 3.38
CA ILE A 173 -3.00 -6.22 3.54
C ILE A 173 -2.01 -5.19 4.10
N SER A 174 -1.35 -4.49 3.20
CA SER A 174 -0.34 -3.47 3.51
C SER A 174 -0.56 -2.25 2.61
N PRO A 175 -0.23 -1.03 3.10
CA PRO A 175 -0.24 0.16 2.26
C PRO A 175 0.62 -0.04 1.02
N SER A 176 0.14 0.44 -0.12
CA SER A 176 0.82 0.34 -1.41
C SER A 176 0.91 1.71 -2.09
N GLN A 177 1.85 1.84 -3.03
CA GLN A 177 2.01 3.00 -3.91
C GLN A 177 1.95 4.34 -3.14
N ASP A 178 0.95 5.17 -3.41
CA ASP A 178 0.83 6.53 -2.92
C ASP A 178 0.77 6.62 -1.39
N MET A 179 0.17 5.62 -0.72
CA MET A 179 0.15 5.57 0.75
C MET A 179 1.56 5.41 1.29
N VAL A 180 2.35 4.51 0.70
CA VAL A 180 3.77 4.30 1.07
C VAL A 180 4.58 5.55 0.78
N LEU A 181 4.34 6.20 -0.35
CA LEU A 181 5.03 7.44 -0.71
C LEU A 181 4.75 8.56 0.29
N GLY A 182 3.49 8.74 0.71
CA GLY A 182 3.10 9.73 1.70
C GLY A 182 3.73 9.48 3.08
N LEU A 183 3.73 8.23 3.54
CA LEU A 183 4.35 7.84 4.82
C LEU A 183 5.88 7.97 4.77
N PHE A 184 6.51 7.59 3.66
CA PHE A 184 7.94 7.76 3.46
C PHE A 184 8.33 9.23 3.44
N TYR A 185 7.58 10.06 2.70
CA TYR A 185 7.79 11.50 2.69
C TYR A 185 7.72 12.05 4.12
N LEU A 186 6.65 11.76 4.85
CA LEU A 186 6.46 12.24 6.22
C LEU A 186 7.62 11.84 7.16
N THR A 187 8.24 10.68 6.97
CA THR A 187 9.30 10.15 7.86
C THR A 187 10.73 10.37 7.35
N LYS A 188 10.90 11.01 6.18
CA LYS A 188 12.20 11.30 5.56
C LYS A 188 13.10 12.11 6.50
N ASN A 189 14.40 11.80 6.47
CA ASN A 189 15.37 12.57 7.26
C ASN A 189 15.51 14.02 6.75
N PRO A 190 15.77 14.97 7.66
CA PRO A 190 16.24 16.31 7.30
C PRO A 190 17.63 16.19 6.66
N GLU A 191 17.79 16.47 5.37
CA GLU A 191 19.15 16.68 4.82
C GLU A 191 19.67 18.08 5.18
N ARG A 192 18.77 19.07 5.31
CA ARG A 192 19.12 20.48 5.54
C ARG A 192 19.09 20.94 7.00
N GLY A 193 18.53 20.13 7.91
CA GLY A 193 18.31 20.47 9.32
C GLY A 193 19.48 20.17 10.28
N LEU A 194 20.60 19.66 9.77
CA LEU A 194 21.81 19.39 10.57
C LEU A 194 22.72 20.61 10.74
N LYS A 195 22.44 21.73 10.04
CA LYS A 195 23.27 22.94 10.07
C LYS A 195 22.85 23.99 11.10
N GLU A 196 21.58 23.97 11.52
CA GLU A 196 21.07 24.81 12.61
C GLU A 196 20.86 23.95 13.85
N ASP A 197 21.13 24.51 15.04
CA ASP A 197 20.86 23.80 16.30
C ASP A 197 19.37 23.42 16.37
N PRO A 198 19.05 22.14 16.59
CA PRO A 198 17.66 21.68 16.63
C PRO A 198 16.96 22.32 17.83
N ARG A 199 15.74 22.84 17.60
CA ARG A 199 14.91 23.38 18.69
C ARG A 199 14.55 22.25 19.66
N CYS A 200 14.64 22.55 20.94
CA CYS A 200 14.28 21.63 22.02
C CYS A 200 12.83 21.85 22.43
N PHE A 201 12.10 20.75 22.62
CA PHE A 201 10.71 20.72 23.09
C PHE A 201 10.59 19.81 24.31
N SER A 202 9.77 20.22 25.27
CA SER A 202 9.56 19.53 26.55
C SER A 202 8.63 18.32 26.45
N SER A 203 7.77 18.27 25.41
CA SER A 203 6.83 17.18 25.14
C SER A 203 6.38 17.14 23.68
N LEU A 204 5.74 16.03 23.27
CA LEU A 204 5.10 15.92 21.96
C LEU A 204 3.95 16.93 21.76
N GLY A 205 3.21 17.24 22.83
CA GLY A 205 2.13 18.23 22.77
C GLY A 205 2.62 19.63 22.43
N GLU A 206 3.74 20.06 23.04
CA GLU A 206 4.37 21.35 22.72
C GLU A 206 4.86 21.39 21.27
N LEU A 207 5.44 20.28 20.80
CA LEU A 207 5.91 20.13 19.43
C LEU A 207 4.74 20.25 18.42
N PHE A 208 3.59 19.63 18.68
CA PHE A 208 2.41 19.75 17.83
C PHE A 208 1.82 21.16 17.84
N LEU A 209 1.80 21.83 18.99
CA LEU A 209 1.36 23.22 19.09
C LEU A 209 2.27 24.15 18.28
N ALA A 210 3.59 23.98 18.39
CA ALA A 210 4.57 24.74 17.62
C ALA A 210 4.40 24.53 16.11
N TYR A 211 4.10 23.30 15.68
CA TYR A 211 3.80 23.00 14.27
C TYR A 211 2.49 23.66 13.80
N GLY A 212 1.44 23.62 14.62
CA GLY A 212 0.15 24.26 14.32
C GLY A 212 0.25 25.78 14.14
N HIS A 213 1.16 26.44 14.86
CA HIS A 213 1.46 27.87 14.70
C HIS A 213 2.49 28.17 13.59
N GLY A 214 2.94 27.18 12.82
CA GLY A 214 3.93 27.36 11.74
C GLY A 214 5.36 27.60 12.24
N GLY A 215 5.65 27.30 13.51
CA GLY A 215 6.97 27.45 14.11
C GLY A 215 7.99 26.39 13.68
N THR A 216 7.55 25.30 13.07
CA THR A 216 8.39 24.20 12.55
C THR A 216 7.87 23.71 11.19
N GLN A 217 8.71 22.98 10.44
CA GLN A 217 8.35 22.37 9.15
C GLN A 217 8.50 20.84 9.23
N THR A 218 7.81 20.13 8.33
CA THR A 218 7.69 18.65 8.32
C THR A 218 9.02 17.92 8.45
N HIS A 219 10.04 18.36 7.72
CA HIS A 219 11.36 17.73 7.66
C HIS A 219 12.41 18.43 8.51
N ARG A 220 12.03 19.31 9.44
CA ARG A 220 13.01 20.00 10.30
C ARG A 220 13.40 19.11 11.48
N ALA A 221 14.69 19.05 11.78
CA ALA A 221 15.21 18.34 12.96
C ALA A 221 14.77 19.03 14.26
N VAL A 222 14.30 18.26 15.23
CA VAL A 222 13.86 18.72 16.54
C VAL A 222 14.36 17.78 17.63
N GLN A 223 14.65 18.32 18.81
CA GLN A 223 14.95 17.52 20.00
C GLN A 223 13.72 17.50 20.90
N VAL A 224 13.27 16.31 21.29
CA VAL A 224 12.05 16.14 22.11
C VAL A 224 12.39 15.29 23.33
N ARG A 225 11.88 15.70 24.49
CA ARG A 225 11.86 14.85 25.69
C ARG A 225 10.72 13.84 25.60
N MET A 226 11.05 12.55 25.69
CA MET A 226 10.08 11.46 25.70
C MET A 226 9.74 11.06 27.14
N GLU A 227 8.57 10.45 27.33
CA GLU A 227 8.16 9.93 28.63
C GLU A 227 8.99 8.70 29.02
N GLN A 228 9.21 8.53 30.32
CA GLN A 228 9.96 7.40 30.89
C GLN A 228 9.34 6.07 30.45
N GLY A 229 10.18 5.11 30.05
CA GLY A 229 9.72 3.78 29.61
C GLY A 229 9.22 3.71 28.17
N THR A 230 9.19 4.83 27.42
CA THR A 230 8.93 4.80 25.98
C THR A 230 10.02 4.00 25.26
N LEU A 231 9.62 3.02 24.46
CA LEU A 231 10.52 2.23 23.63
C LEU A 231 10.76 2.96 22.30
N VAL A 232 12.01 3.09 21.84
CA VAL A 232 12.36 3.77 20.59
C VAL A 232 13.08 2.82 19.65
N LYS A 233 12.65 2.78 18.39
CA LYS A 233 13.25 1.96 17.33
C LYS A 233 13.94 2.86 16.31
N GLN A 234 15.26 2.79 16.21
CA GLN A 234 16.09 3.64 15.35
C GLN A 234 16.34 3.05 13.95
N ALA A 235 16.08 1.75 13.74
CA ALA A 235 16.24 1.12 12.43
C ALA A 235 15.34 -0.13 12.28
N PRO A 236 15.13 -0.66 11.06
CA PRO A 236 14.51 -1.97 10.85
C PRO A 236 15.41 -3.09 11.40
N GLY A 237 14.88 -3.94 12.30
CA GLY A 237 15.60 -5.12 12.82
C GLY A 237 16.11 -5.05 14.28
N PRO A 238 16.73 -3.97 14.78
CA PRO A 238 17.18 -3.93 16.18
C PRO A 238 16.02 -3.89 17.18
N VAL A 239 16.30 -4.40 18.38
CA VAL A 239 15.40 -4.36 19.54
C VAL A 239 15.17 -2.89 19.93
N PRO A 240 13.95 -2.48 20.30
CA PRO A 240 13.69 -1.12 20.77
C PRO A 240 14.54 -0.77 22.01
N ILE A 241 15.06 0.45 22.05
CA ILE A 241 15.84 0.99 23.17
C ILE A 241 14.87 1.74 24.09
N ALA A 242 14.90 1.45 25.39
CA ALA A 242 14.06 2.16 26.36
C ALA A 242 14.62 3.54 26.70
N VAL A 243 13.73 4.53 26.86
CA VAL A 243 14.04 5.87 27.37
C VAL A 243 14.23 5.79 28.89
N THR A 244 15.31 6.39 29.40
CA THR A 244 15.68 6.40 30.83
C THR A 244 14.77 7.31 31.64
N GLU A 245 14.89 7.27 32.98
CA GLU A 245 14.05 8.04 33.92
C GLU A 245 14.13 9.56 33.70
N ASP A 246 15.22 10.06 33.12
CA ASP A 246 15.43 11.47 32.80
C ASP A 246 14.80 11.91 31.45
N GLY A 247 14.06 11.03 30.77
CA GLY A 247 13.48 11.30 29.43
C GLY A 247 14.51 11.35 28.29
N LYS A 248 15.68 10.75 28.53
CA LYS A 248 16.82 10.68 27.61
C LYS A 248 16.98 9.25 27.07
N ILE A 249 17.51 9.12 25.87
CA ILE A 249 17.81 7.80 25.31
C ILE A 249 19.24 7.44 25.70
N ALA A 250 19.44 6.25 26.26
CA ALA A 250 20.77 5.71 26.50
C ALA A 250 21.43 5.40 25.15
N SER A 251 22.26 6.32 24.66
CA SER A 251 23.22 6.08 23.58
C SER A 251 24.57 5.71 24.20
N GLU A 252 25.37 4.89 23.52
CA GLU A 252 26.67 4.39 23.97
C GLU A 252 27.64 5.50 24.46
N ASP A 253 27.46 6.76 24.03
CA ASP A 253 28.35 7.87 24.38
C ASP A 253 27.73 8.99 25.26
N SER A 254 26.39 9.12 25.36
CA SER A 254 25.74 10.06 26.30
C SER A 254 24.21 9.92 26.35
N ALA A 255 23.60 10.29 27.47
CA ALA A 255 22.14 10.41 27.58
C ALA A 255 21.68 11.75 26.97
N ALA A 256 21.00 11.70 25.82
CA ALA A 256 20.55 12.86 25.06
C ALA A 256 19.02 12.86 24.82
N TYR A 257 18.45 14.05 24.57
CA TYR A 257 17.07 14.16 24.08
C TYR A 257 16.94 13.48 22.71
N LEU A 258 15.74 12.95 22.42
CA LEU A 258 15.54 12.25 21.15
C LEU A 258 15.58 13.26 19.99
N LEU A 259 16.56 13.08 19.11
CA LEU A 259 16.59 13.77 17.82
C LEU A 259 15.60 13.10 16.85
N THR A 260 14.56 13.83 16.46
CA THR A 260 13.52 13.34 15.55
C THR A 260 13.03 14.45 14.62
N THR A 261 11.97 14.18 13.84
CA THR A 261 11.28 15.16 13.01
C THR A 261 9.82 15.27 13.44
N ILE A 262 9.19 16.42 13.19
CA ILE A 262 7.75 16.57 13.42
C ILE A 262 6.95 15.56 12.58
N GLY A 263 7.39 15.24 11.36
CA GLY A 263 6.73 14.24 10.54
C GLY A 263 6.72 12.85 11.19
N ARG A 264 7.84 12.44 11.79
CA ARG A 264 7.89 11.20 12.60
C ARG A 264 7.04 11.29 13.85
N ALA A 265 7.00 12.44 14.54
CA ALA A 265 6.12 12.63 15.68
C ALA A 265 4.63 12.45 15.29
N ILE A 266 4.20 13.08 14.18
CA ILE A 266 2.85 12.92 13.63
C ILE A 266 2.56 11.47 13.25
N PHE A 267 3.53 10.77 12.66
CA PHE A 267 3.39 9.35 12.36
C PHE A 267 3.25 8.49 13.62
N ASN A 268 4.00 8.79 14.68
CA ASN A 268 3.95 8.01 15.91
C ASN A 268 2.67 8.27 16.73
N ASP A 269 2.01 9.42 16.54
CA ASP A 269 0.73 9.75 17.20
C ASP A 269 -0.42 8.82 16.79
N ILE A 270 -0.39 8.28 15.56
CA ILE A 270 -1.40 7.32 15.09
C ILE A 270 -1.15 5.89 15.60
N LEU A 271 0.00 5.61 16.22
CA LEU A 271 0.32 4.27 16.68
C LEU A 271 -0.50 3.91 17.92
N PRO A 272 -1.03 2.68 18.01
CA PRO A 272 -1.76 2.25 19.19
C PRO A 272 -0.85 2.22 20.43
N PRO A 273 -1.42 2.46 21.63
CA PRO A 273 -0.66 2.47 22.87
C PRO A 273 0.04 1.12 23.09
N GLY A 274 1.32 1.16 23.49
CA GLY A 274 2.17 -0.03 23.64
C GLY A 274 3.09 -0.33 22.46
N MET A 275 2.95 0.38 21.34
CA MET A 275 3.93 0.36 20.25
C MET A 275 5.17 1.22 20.57
N PRO A 276 6.36 0.84 20.07
CA PRO A 276 7.54 1.69 20.18
C PRO A 276 7.43 2.91 19.26
N PHE A 277 8.17 3.97 19.58
CA PHE A 277 8.38 5.13 18.72
C PHE A 277 9.35 4.78 17.58
N TYR A 278 8.88 4.82 16.34
CA TYR A 278 9.66 4.54 15.13
C TYR A 278 10.36 5.82 14.66
N ASN A 279 11.69 5.84 14.75
CA ASN A 279 12.52 7.01 14.41
C ASN A 279 13.44 6.76 13.21
N TYR A 280 12.91 6.26 12.11
CA TYR A 280 13.64 6.08 10.85
C TYR A 280 12.73 6.27 9.64
N GLU A 281 13.31 6.29 8.45
CA GLU A 281 12.55 6.43 7.20
C GLU A 281 11.74 5.17 6.90
N LEU A 282 10.42 5.30 6.82
CA LEU A 282 9.54 4.16 6.60
C LEU A 282 9.42 3.84 5.10
N THR A 283 10.23 2.89 4.65
CA THR A 283 10.06 2.23 3.35
C THR A 283 8.91 1.21 3.41
N LYS A 284 8.47 0.70 2.25
CA LYS A 284 7.49 -0.40 2.16
C LYS A 284 7.85 -1.59 3.06
N GLY A 285 9.13 -1.96 3.11
CA GLY A 285 9.62 -3.03 4.00
C GLY A 285 9.49 -2.66 5.48
N GLY A 286 9.81 -1.42 5.83
CA GLY A 286 9.65 -0.90 7.19
C GLY A 286 8.19 -0.89 7.67
N ILE A 287 7.25 -0.51 6.80
CA ILE A 287 5.81 -0.54 7.08
C ILE A 287 5.34 -1.98 7.30
N ASN A 288 5.78 -2.94 6.47
CA ASN A 288 5.45 -4.35 6.66
C ASN A 288 5.96 -4.90 8.01
N SER A 289 7.18 -4.52 8.40
CA SER A 289 7.71 -4.89 9.73
C SER A 289 6.91 -4.26 10.86
N LEU A 290 6.46 -3.02 10.71
CA LEU A 290 5.63 -2.31 11.68
C LEU A 290 4.26 -2.97 11.87
N ILE A 291 3.61 -3.41 10.79
CA ILE A 291 2.35 -4.17 10.86
C ILE A 291 2.56 -5.50 11.60
N SER A 292 3.64 -6.21 11.30
CA SER A 292 4.00 -7.46 12.00
C SER A 292 4.30 -7.25 13.48
N ASP A 293 4.99 -6.15 13.84
CA ASP A 293 5.27 -5.78 15.23
C ASP A 293 3.96 -5.49 15.98
N CYS A 294 3.06 -4.70 15.40
CA CYS A 294 1.75 -4.39 15.99
C CYS A 294 0.94 -5.65 16.27
N HIS A 295 0.87 -6.55 15.30
CA HIS A 295 0.12 -7.79 15.47
C HIS A 295 0.70 -8.69 16.56
N ARG A 296 2.04 -8.75 16.67
CA ARG A 296 2.71 -9.54 17.71
C ARG A 296 2.54 -8.95 19.11
N LEU A 297 2.54 -7.63 19.25
CA LEU A 297 2.49 -6.95 20.55
C LEU A 297 1.06 -6.74 21.06
N LEU A 298 0.14 -6.36 20.17
CA LEU A 298 -1.20 -5.88 20.54
C LEU A 298 -2.34 -6.72 19.95
N GLY A 299 -2.02 -7.67 19.07
CA GLY A 299 -3.00 -8.56 18.45
C GLY A 299 -3.77 -7.95 17.28
N ARG A 300 -4.85 -8.62 16.89
CA ARG A 300 -5.58 -8.36 15.64
C ARG A 300 -6.30 -7.01 15.63
N ASP A 301 -7.06 -6.70 16.68
CA ASP A 301 -7.96 -5.55 16.65
C ASP A 301 -7.19 -4.22 16.59
N ALA A 302 -6.06 -4.12 17.29
CA ALA A 302 -5.15 -2.98 17.19
C ALA A 302 -4.53 -2.86 15.80
N THR A 303 -4.17 -4.00 15.19
CA THR A 303 -3.60 -4.04 13.83
C THR A 303 -4.59 -3.57 12.78
N LEU A 304 -5.87 -3.93 12.90
CA LEU A 304 -6.92 -3.49 11.99
C LEU A 304 -7.12 -1.97 12.03
N ARG A 305 -7.16 -1.38 13.22
CA ARG A 305 -7.24 0.08 13.39
C ARG A 305 -6.02 0.76 12.80
N LEU A 306 -4.83 0.26 13.12
CA LEU A 306 -3.57 0.78 12.58
C LEU A 306 -3.54 0.74 11.05
N LEU A 307 -4.08 -0.30 10.41
CA LEU A 307 -4.13 -0.38 8.94
C LEU A 307 -5.01 0.71 8.33
N ASP A 308 -6.19 0.96 8.89
CA ASP A 308 -7.09 2.03 8.46
C ASP A 308 -6.44 3.41 8.71
N ASP A 309 -5.81 3.61 9.88
CA ASP A 309 -5.10 4.86 10.22
C ASP A 309 -3.88 5.12 9.32
N LEU A 310 -3.12 4.08 8.98
CA LEU A 310 -1.99 4.16 8.05
C LEU A 310 -2.44 4.53 6.64
N LYS A 311 -3.57 3.99 6.18
CA LYS A 311 -4.18 4.34 4.89
C LYS A 311 -4.56 5.82 4.88
N ASP A 312 -5.29 6.28 5.90
CA ASP A 312 -5.77 7.66 5.98
C ASP A 312 -4.62 8.66 6.08
N LEU A 313 -3.64 8.39 6.96
CA LEU A 313 -2.43 9.21 7.09
C LEU A 313 -1.60 9.19 5.81
N GLY A 314 -1.46 8.03 5.15
CA GLY A 314 -0.73 7.88 3.91
C GLY A 314 -1.32 8.72 2.78
N PHE A 315 -2.63 8.64 2.54
CA PHE A 315 -3.29 9.47 1.53
C PHE A 315 -3.24 10.96 1.85
N LYS A 316 -3.50 11.33 3.12
CA LYS A 316 -3.42 12.73 3.56
C LYS A 316 -2.01 13.30 3.40
N SER A 317 -1.00 12.55 3.80
CA SER A 317 0.41 12.98 3.72
C SER A 317 0.87 13.05 2.28
N SER A 318 0.48 12.09 1.42
CA SER A 318 0.78 12.12 -0.02
C SER A 318 0.21 13.36 -0.68
N THR A 319 -1.05 13.69 -0.38
CA THR A 319 -1.72 14.89 -0.91
C THR A 319 -1.05 16.18 -0.44
N ARG A 320 -0.70 16.27 0.86
CA ARG A 320 -0.03 17.44 1.43
C ARG A 320 1.41 17.60 0.94
N ALA A 321 2.08 16.50 0.59
CA ALA A 321 3.42 16.53 0.04
C ALA A 321 3.45 17.19 -1.35
N GLY A 322 2.34 17.13 -2.10
CA GLY A 322 2.23 17.76 -3.42
C GLY A 322 3.28 17.27 -4.40
N LEU A 323 3.75 16.02 -4.25
CA LEU A 323 4.79 15.45 -5.11
C LEU A 323 4.23 15.30 -6.53
N SER A 324 4.91 15.96 -7.47
CA SER A 324 4.65 15.85 -8.90
C SER A 324 5.87 15.22 -9.58
N PHE A 325 5.75 14.89 -10.85
CA PHE A 325 6.85 14.38 -11.66
C PHE A 325 6.98 15.23 -12.92
N ALA A 326 8.13 15.86 -13.10
CA ALA A 326 8.49 16.63 -14.28
C ALA A 326 9.75 16.07 -14.95
N LYS A 327 9.93 16.45 -16.24
CA LYS A 327 11.13 16.10 -17.00
C LYS A 327 12.41 16.54 -16.28
N ASP A 328 12.40 17.74 -15.71
CA ASP A 328 13.58 18.33 -15.08
C ASP A 328 13.97 17.61 -13.78
N ASP A 329 13.09 16.79 -13.20
CA ASP A 329 13.36 16.02 -11.99
C ASP A 329 14.33 14.86 -12.24
N ILE A 330 14.45 14.43 -13.50
CA ILE A 330 15.48 13.48 -13.95
C ILE A 330 16.77 14.26 -14.20
N ARG A 331 17.59 14.40 -13.16
CA ARG A 331 18.93 15.00 -13.29
C ARG A 331 19.93 13.95 -13.79
N ILE A 332 20.44 14.18 -14.99
CA ILE A 332 21.48 13.36 -15.59
C ILE A 332 22.81 13.68 -14.87
N PRO A 333 23.58 12.68 -14.40
CA PRO A 333 24.88 12.91 -13.76
C PRO A 333 25.90 13.53 -14.71
N ASP A 334 26.65 14.52 -14.23
CA ASP A 334 27.79 15.11 -14.96
C ASP A 334 28.93 14.09 -15.15
N SER A 335 28.97 13.03 -14.33
CA SER A 335 29.91 11.91 -14.48
C SER A 335 29.62 11.04 -15.70
N LYS A 336 28.43 11.14 -16.30
CA LYS A 336 28.01 10.30 -17.43
C LYS A 336 28.98 10.33 -18.62
N PRO A 337 29.30 11.49 -19.24
CA PRO A 337 30.25 11.53 -20.35
C PRO A 337 31.63 10.97 -19.94
N ILE A 338 32.08 11.29 -18.72
CA ILE A 338 33.38 10.82 -18.21
C ILE A 338 33.44 9.30 -18.12
N ILE A 339 32.39 8.66 -17.59
CA ILE A 339 32.31 7.21 -17.48
C ILE A 339 32.26 6.57 -18.87
N VAL A 340 31.46 7.12 -19.78
CA VAL A 340 31.32 6.60 -21.15
C VAL A 340 32.65 6.69 -21.90
N ASP A 341 33.32 7.84 -21.85
CA ASP A 341 34.60 8.06 -22.54
C ASP A 341 35.71 7.19 -21.96
N ALA A 342 35.78 7.05 -20.62
CA ALA A 342 36.73 6.15 -19.96
C ALA A 342 36.48 4.68 -20.35
N THR A 343 35.22 4.25 -20.39
CA THR A 343 34.86 2.89 -20.81
C THR A 343 35.22 2.63 -22.27
N GLN A 344 34.95 3.60 -23.16
CA GLN A 344 35.30 3.49 -24.57
C GLN A 344 36.82 3.38 -24.76
N LEU A 345 37.62 4.13 -23.99
CA LEU A 345 39.08 4.08 -24.06
C LEU A 345 39.65 2.71 -23.62
N GLU A 346 39.03 2.06 -22.63
CA GLU A 346 39.39 0.69 -22.26
C GLU A 346 38.98 -0.33 -23.32
N ILE A 347 37.79 -0.17 -23.94
CA ILE A 347 37.35 -1.01 -25.06
C ILE A 347 38.33 -0.91 -26.23
N ASP A 348 38.79 0.30 -26.56
CA ASP A 348 39.75 0.51 -27.65
C ASP A 348 41.10 -0.21 -27.38
N LYS A 349 41.52 -0.33 -26.11
CA LYS A 349 42.70 -1.12 -25.73
C LYS A 349 42.47 -2.62 -25.89
N VAL A 350 41.27 -3.11 -25.56
CA VAL A 350 40.88 -4.51 -25.75
C VAL A 350 40.83 -4.83 -27.24
N GLU A 351 40.26 -3.96 -28.06
CA GLU A 351 40.20 -4.12 -29.52
C GLU A 351 41.60 -4.13 -30.14
N LYS A 352 42.50 -3.23 -29.71
CA LYS A 352 43.92 -3.25 -30.13
C LYS A 352 44.64 -4.54 -29.72
N SER A 353 44.32 -5.11 -28.56
CA SER A 353 44.91 -6.38 -28.11
C SER A 353 44.41 -7.56 -28.93
N PHE A 354 43.15 -7.54 -29.33
CA PHE A 354 42.56 -8.50 -30.27
C PHE A 354 43.23 -8.43 -31.64
N GLN A 355 43.40 -7.21 -32.19
CA GLN A 355 44.08 -7.00 -33.48
C GLN A 355 45.53 -7.50 -33.48
N LYS A 356 46.20 -7.47 -32.32
CA LYS A 356 47.56 -8.01 -32.14
C LYS A 356 47.59 -9.53 -31.91
N GLY A 357 46.43 -10.20 -31.89
CA GLY A 357 46.32 -11.65 -31.66
C GLY A 357 46.56 -12.10 -30.22
N VAL A 358 46.50 -11.18 -29.24
CA VAL A 358 46.78 -11.49 -27.83
C VAL A 358 45.58 -12.15 -27.14
N ILE A 359 44.36 -11.88 -27.61
CA ILE A 359 43.11 -12.41 -27.05
C ILE A 359 42.24 -13.02 -28.13
N THR A 360 41.37 -13.94 -27.74
CA THR A 360 40.38 -14.56 -28.64
C THR A 360 39.13 -13.70 -28.80
N ASP A 361 38.32 -13.98 -29.84
CA ASP A 361 37.08 -13.23 -30.09
C ASP A 361 36.03 -13.42 -28.97
N GLY A 362 35.96 -14.63 -28.40
CA GLY A 362 35.09 -14.90 -27.25
C GLY A 362 35.49 -14.10 -26.00
N GLU A 363 36.80 -14.03 -25.71
CA GLU A 363 37.32 -13.22 -24.59
C GLU A 363 37.11 -11.72 -24.83
N ARG A 364 37.26 -11.25 -26.07
CA ARG A 364 36.95 -9.88 -26.47
C ARG A 364 35.49 -9.55 -26.17
N TYR A 365 34.57 -10.37 -26.66
CA TYR A 365 33.13 -10.18 -26.45
C TYR A 365 32.77 -10.13 -24.97
N LEU A 366 33.24 -11.11 -24.17
CA LEU A 366 32.97 -11.15 -22.74
C LEU A 366 33.51 -9.91 -22.01
N LYS A 367 34.73 -9.47 -22.34
CA LYS A 367 35.32 -8.25 -21.75
C LYS A 367 34.53 -6.99 -22.12
N ILE A 368 34.08 -6.85 -23.36
CA ILE A 368 33.28 -5.70 -23.79
C ILE A 368 31.94 -5.66 -23.07
N VAL A 369 31.27 -6.82 -22.97
CA VAL A 369 30.01 -6.96 -22.23
C VAL A 369 30.20 -6.58 -20.75
N ASP A 370 31.27 -7.07 -20.12
CA ASP A 370 31.55 -6.79 -18.71
C ASP A 370 31.83 -5.30 -18.47
N MET A 371 32.67 -4.67 -19.31
CA MET A 371 32.97 -3.24 -19.22
C MET A 371 31.72 -2.36 -19.35
N TRP A 372 30.84 -2.64 -20.32
CA TRP A 372 29.58 -1.89 -20.47
C TRP A 372 28.58 -2.17 -19.34
N THR A 373 28.58 -3.38 -18.79
CA THR A 373 27.74 -3.73 -17.64
C THR A 373 28.20 -2.94 -16.41
N HIS A 374 29.50 -2.90 -16.13
CA HIS A 374 30.06 -2.14 -15.02
C HIS A 374 29.84 -0.64 -15.17
N ALA A 375 30.04 -0.09 -16.38
CA ALA A 375 29.77 1.32 -16.66
C ALA A 375 28.29 1.70 -16.41
N ARG A 376 27.36 0.81 -16.80
CA ARG A 376 25.92 0.98 -16.55
C ARG A 376 25.60 0.97 -15.07
N GLU A 377 26.17 0.05 -14.30
CA GLU A 377 25.93 -0.05 -12.85
C GLU A 377 26.43 1.20 -12.12
N LYS A 378 27.67 1.60 -12.39
CA LYS A 378 28.29 2.81 -11.82
C LYS A 378 27.48 4.07 -12.12
N LEU A 379 27.06 4.25 -13.39
CA LEU A 379 26.23 5.39 -13.77
C LEU A 379 24.89 5.40 -13.04
N GLY A 380 24.34 4.21 -12.75
CA GLY A 380 23.10 4.08 -12.01
C GLY A 380 23.22 4.41 -10.53
N GLU A 381 24.36 4.13 -9.91
CA GLU A 381 24.66 4.54 -8.54
C GLU A 381 24.83 6.06 -8.45
N ASP A 382 25.63 6.64 -9.35
CA ASP A 382 25.84 8.08 -9.47
C ASP A 382 24.51 8.82 -9.67
N LEU A 383 23.62 8.30 -10.52
CA LEU A 383 22.29 8.86 -10.74
C LEU A 383 21.46 8.90 -9.46
N MET A 384 21.47 7.83 -8.67
CA MET A 384 20.69 7.80 -7.42
C MET A 384 21.25 8.77 -6.38
N GLU A 385 22.57 8.94 -6.28
CA GLU A 385 23.18 9.94 -5.39
C GLU A 385 22.89 11.38 -5.84
N VAL A 386 22.93 11.65 -7.16
CA VAL A 386 22.54 12.96 -7.71
C VAL A 386 21.08 13.28 -7.39
N LEU A 387 20.16 12.30 -7.56
CA LEU A 387 18.75 12.50 -7.27
C LEU A 387 18.47 12.65 -5.77
N LYS A 388 19.23 11.95 -4.92
CA LYS A 388 19.12 12.07 -3.46
C LYS A 388 19.45 13.48 -3.00
N HIS A 389 20.52 14.07 -3.54
CA HIS A 389 21.03 15.39 -3.19
C HIS A 389 20.52 16.54 -4.08
N ASP A 390 19.49 16.30 -4.90
CA ASP A 390 18.85 17.35 -5.72
C ASP A 390 18.02 18.28 -4.83
N ILE A 391 18.64 19.38 -4.41
CA ILE A 391 18.05 20.43 -3.57
C ILE A 391 17.94 21.71 -4.41
N ARG A 392 16.72 22.04 -4.86
CA ARG A 392 16.44 23.24 -5.66
C ARG A 392 16.05 24.41 -4.77
N ASP A 393 14.97 24.23 -4.03
CA ASP A 393 14.39 25.21 -3.11
C ASP A 393 14.37 24.68 -1.67
N ASP A 394 14.00 25.55 -0.72
CA ASP A 394 13.91 25.18 0.69
C ASP A 394 12.84 24.11 0.93
N GLY A 395 13.28 22.90 1.27
CA GLY A 395 12.40 21.75 1.48
C GLY A 395 12.03 20.97 0.21
N TYR A 396 12.62 21.28 -0.95
CA TYR A 396 12.43 20.45 -2.15
C TYR A 396 13.02 19.06 -1.93
N VAL A 397 12.21 18.05 -2.22
CA VAL A 397 12.61 16.64 -2.17
C VAL A 397 12.35 16.03 -3.53
N ASN A 398 13.38 15.45 -4.14
CA ASN A 398 13.23 14.86 -5.46
C ASN A 398 12.17 13.72 -5.44
N PRO A 399 11.11 13.85 -6.26
CA PRO A 399 9.98 12.92 -6.25
C PRO A 399 10.36 11.53 -6.77
N ILE A 400 11.26 11.45 -7.76
CA ILE A 400 11.74 10.19 -8.35
C ILE A 400 12.52 9.40 -7.32
N TYR A 401 13.41 10.08 -6.60
CA TYR A 401 14.14 9.48 -5.50
C TYR A 401 13.19 8.90 -4.45
N CYS A 402 12.18 9.68 -4.04
CA CYS A 402 11.19 9.22 -3.07
C CYS A 402 10.40 7.99 -3.56
N MET A 403 9.94 7.99 -4.81
CA MET A 403 9.18 6.88 -5.38
C MET A 403 9.97 5.56 -5.37
N VAL A 404 11.24 5.60 -5.81
CA VAL A 404 12.10 4.43 -5.86
C VAL A 404 12.57 4.00 -4.46
N ARG A 405 13.06 4.94 -3.64
CA ARG A 405 13.61 4.61 -2.32
C ARG A 405 12.55 4.12 -1.35
N SER A 406 11.35 4.68 -1.39
CA SER A 406 10.23 4.22 -0.57
C SER A 406 9.76 2.81 -0.96
N GLY A 407 10.02 2.36 -2.19
CA GLY A 407 9.44 1.15 -2.76
C GLY A 407 7.95 1.29 -3.09
N ALA A 408 7.44 2.52 -3.19
CA ALA A 408 6.07 2.82 -3.58
C ALA A 408 5.82 2.42 -5.03
N ARG A 409 6.65 2.93 -5.95
CA ARG A 409 6.55 2.66 -7.39
C ARG A 409 7.88 2.95 -8.06
N GLY A 410 8.23 2.15 -9.05
CA GLY A 410 9.47 2.31 -9.80
C GLY A 410 10.62 1.46 -9.27
N SER A 411 11.46 0.97 -10.16
CA SER A 411 12.73 0.32 -9.81
C SER A 411 13.92 1.23 -10.14
N VAL A 412 15.05 0.95 -9.50
CA VAL A 412 16.32 1.63 -9.82
C VAL A 412 16.65 1.46 -11.30
N ASP A 413 16.39 0.29 -11.88
CA ASP A 413 16.62 0.02 -13.30
C ASP A 413 15.76 0.87 -14.25
N GLN A 414 14.51 1.14 -13.89
CA GLN A 414 13.65 2.03 -14.67
C GLN A 414 14.18 3.47 -14.64
N VAL A 415 14.63 3.95 -13.47
CA VAL A 415 15.23 5.29 -13.35
C VAL A 415 16.56 5.37 -14.09
N ARG A 416 17.38 4.32 -14.05
CA ARG A 416 18.61 4.18 -14.86
C ARG A 416 18.33 4.30 -16.35
N GLN A 417 17.24 3.74 -16.84
CA GLN A 417 16.86 3.87 -18.26
C GLN A 417 16.39 5.28 -18.64
N LEU A 418 15.83 6.03 -17.68
CA LEU A 418 15.36 7.40 -17.89
C LEU A 418 16.50 8.44 -17.86
N GLY A 419 17.35 8.39 -16.84
CA GLY A 419 18.40 9.40 -16.59
C GLY A 419 19.83 8.94 -16.82
N GLY A 420 20.07 7.63 -16.87
CA GLY A 420 21.39 7.03 -17.05
C GLY A 420 21.63 6.61 -18.49
N MET A 421 21.72 5.31 -18.73
CA MET A 421 21.90 4.69 -20.04
C MET A 421 21.09 3.40 -20.15
N ARG A 422 20.65 3.05 -21.36
CA ARG A 422 19.94 1.77 -21.59
C ARG A 422 20.82 0.55 -21.36
N GLY A 423 22.10 0.64 -21.74
CA GLY A 423 23.05 -0.45 -21.66
C GLY A 423 22.93 -1.43 -22.84
N LEU A 424 23.29 -2.68 -22.58
CA LEU A 424 23.26 -3.77 -23.56
C LEU A 424 21.80 -4.20 -23.84
N MET A 425 21.51 -4.53 -25.10
CA MET A 425 20.21 -5.04 -25.56
C MET A 425 20.35 -6.44 -26.15
#